data_AF-A0A2R7JWK7-F1
#
_entry.id   AF-A0A2R7JWK7-F1
#
_cell.length_a   1.000
_cell.length_b   1.000
_cell.length_c   1.000
_cell.angle_alpha   90.00
_cell.angle_beta   90.00
_cell.angle_gamma   90.00
#
_symmetry.space_group_name_H-M   'P 1'
#
loop_
_entity.id
_entity.type
_entity.pdbx_description
1 polymer ?
#
loop_
_entity_poly.entity_id
_entity_poly.type
_entity_poly.pdbx_seq_one_letter_code
_entity_poly.pdbx_strand_id
1 'polypeptide(L)' 'MEPLFYVMAIMGCSDGNTACQQTRIEPAQYQSIRACQQAMPAAIARNSDIDYPVVAASCRATGERMVQIRVMEKPKRG' A
#
# COMPACT_ATOMS: atom_id res chain seq x y z
N MET A 1 2.23 -19.53 -12.50
CA MET A 1 2.33 -18.06 -12.52
C MET A 1 1.24 -17.57 -11.59
N GLU A 2 1.61 -17.12 -10.40
CA GLU A 2 0.61 -16.58 -9.47
C GLU A 2 -0.05 -15.33 -10.07
N PRO A 3 -1.35 -15.12 -9.84
CA PRO A 3 -2.02 -13.93 -10.34
C PRO A 3 -1.46 -12.69 -9.64
N LEU A 4 -0.84 -11.80 -10.43
CA LEU A 4 -0.46 -10.48 -9.97
C LEU A 4 -1.74 -9.64 -9.85
N PHE A 5 -2.11 -9.31 -8.62
CA PHE A 5 -3.14 -8.32 -8.36
C PHE A 5 -2.49 -6.99 -7.98
N TYR A 6 -3.27 -5.92 -8.03
CA TYR A 6 -2.88 -4.62 -7.52
C TYR A 6 -3.84 -4.23 -6.41
N VAL A 7 -3.30 -3.76 -5.29
CA VAL A 7 -4.07 -3.19 -4.19
C VAL A 7 -3.76 -1.72 -4.07
N MET A 8 -4.67 -1.00 -3.43
CA MET A 8 -4.50 0.42 -3.15
C MET A 8 -4.24 0.62 -1.66
N ALA A 9 -3.10 1.21 -1.34
CA ALA A 9 -2.81 1.69 0.00
C ALA A 9 -3.29 3.14 0.14
N ILE A 10 -4.09 3.40 1.17
CA ILE A 10 -4.49 4.75 1.56
C ILE A 10 -3.47 5.28 2.56
N MET A 11 -2.98 6.48 2.30
CA MET A 11 -1.95 7.13 3.07
C MET A 11 -2.46 8.43 3.68
N GLY A 12 -2.16 8.65 4.96
CA GLY A 12 -2.31 9.93 5.61
C GLY A 12 -0.96 10.66 5.64
N CYS A 13 -0.92 11.91 5.19
CA CYS A 13 0.28 12.75 5.20
C CYS A 13 0.06 13.92 6.15
N SER A 14 1.06 14.25 6.98
CA SER A 14 1.04 15.46 7.81
C SER A 14 1.31 16.72 7.00
N ASP A 15 1.24 17.89 7.65
CA ASP A 15 1.28 19.24 7.04
C ASP A 15 2.49 19.56 6.13
N GLY A 16 3.46 18.65 6.03
CA GLY A 16 4.59 18.75 5.10
C GLY A 16 4.47 17.95 3.81
N ASN A 17 3.46 17.08 3.63
CA ASN A 17 3.33 16.14 2.50
C ASN A 17 4.53 15.21 2.24
N THR A 18 5.57 15.25 3.07
CA THR A 18 6.82 14.50 2.90
C THR A 18 6.82 13.17 3.65
N ALA A 19 6.03 13.07 4.72
CA ALA A 19 5.92 11.88 5.56
C ALA A 19 4.50 11.32 5.50
N CYS A 20 4.20 10.60 4.42
CA CYS A 20 2.95 9.86 4.30
C CYS A 20 3.09 8.49 4.97
N GLN A 21 2.12 8.13 5.81
CA GLN A 21 2.05 6.82 6.46
C GLN A 21 0.84 6.05 5.91
N GLN A 22 0.97 4.74 5.75
CA GLN A 22 -0.16 3.92 5.34
C GLN A 22 -1.14 3.80 6.51
N THR A 23 -2.35 4.33 6.32
CA THR A 23 -3.40 4.30 7.32
C THR A 23 -4.34 3.12 7.10
N ARG A 24 -4.66 2.83 5.83
CA ARG A 24 -5.59 1.75 5.44
C ARG A 24 -5.15 1.09 4.13
N ILE A 25 -5.62 -0.13 3.89
CA ILE A 25 -5.53 -0.80 2.58
C ILE A 25 -6.96 -0.98 2.09
N GLU A 26 -7.20 -0.63 0.83
CA GLU A 26 -8.48 -0.87 0.19
C GLU A 26 -8.72 -2.37 0.00
N PRO A 27 -9.90 -2.89 0.35
CA PRO A 27 -10.22 -4.30 0.19
C PRO A 27 -10.35 -4.70 -1.29
N ALA A 28 -10.58 -3.74 -2.18
CA ALA A 28 -10.69 -3.97 -3.61
C ALA A 28 -9.33 -4.36 -4.22
N GLN A 29 -9.34 -5.42 -5.03
CA GLN A 29 -8.18 -5.87 -5.81
C GLN A 29 -8.42 -5.57 -7.28
N TYR A 30 -7.36 -5.14 -7.97
CA TYR A 30 -7.40 -4.75 -9.38
C TYR A 30 -6.51 -5.67 -10.22
N GLN A 31 -6.94 -5.97 -11.44
CA GLN A 31 -6.16 -6.82 -12.36
C GLN A 31 -5.05 -6.06 -13.09
N SER A 32 -5.04 -4.73 -13.02
CA SER A 32 -4.01 -3.90 -13.65
C SER A 32 -3.73 -2.64 -12.84
N ILE A 33 -2.52 -2.09 -13.01
CA ILE A 33 -2.13 -0.82 -12.39
C ILE A 33 -3.03 0.34 -12.84
N ARG A 34 -3.43 0.36 -14.12
CA ARG A 34 -4.30 1.39 -14.69
C ARG A 34 -5.68 1.38 -14.02
N ALA A 35 -6.27 0.20 -13.84
CA ALA A 35 -7.56 0.07 -13.16
C ALA A 35 -7.49 0.56 -11.71
N CYS A 36 -6.40 0.24 -11.00
CA CYS A 36 -6.17 0.75 -9.65
C CYS A 36 -6.06 2.28 -9.65
N GLN A 37 -5.25 2.87 -10.55
CA GLN A 37 -5.05 4.31 -10.64
C GLN A 37 -6.34 5.08 -10.94
N GLN A 38 -7.17 4.56 -11.84
CA GLN A 38 -8.46 5.16 -12.18
C GLN A 38 -9.44 5.16 -11.00
N ALA A 39 -9.32 4.20 -10.09
CA ALA A 39 -10.15 4.12 -8.89
C ALA A 39 -9.66 5.01 -7.73
N MET A 40 -8.44 5.57 -7.82
CA MET A 40 -7.82 6.36 -6.73
C MET A 40 -8.66 7.58 -6.30
N PRO A 41 -9.22 8.41 -7.20
CA PRO A 41 -9.97 9.60 -6.78
C PRO A 41 -11.19 9.23 -5.91
N ALA A 42 -11.93 8.19 -6.31
CA ALA A 42 -13.05 7.68 -5.53
C ALA A 42 -12.60 7.06 -4.19
N ALA A 43 -11.37 6.57 -4.10
CA ALA A 43 -10.77 6.03 -2.87
C ALA A 43 -10.37 7.10 -1.89
N ILE A 44 -9.77 8.16 -2.37
CA ILE A 44 -9.43 9.31 -1.53
C ILE A 44 -10.72 9.95 -0.99
N ALA A 45 -11.75 10.12 -1.84
CA ALA A 45 -13.02 10.73 -1.44
C ALA A 45 -13.73 9.96 -0.30
N ARG A 46 -13.74 8.62 -0.35
CA ARG A 46 -14.38 7.78 0.68
C ARG A 46 -13.57 7.65 1.97
N ASN A 47 -12.28 7.97 1.94
CA ASN A 47 -11.37 7.94 3.10
C ASN A 47 -11.06 9.35 3.62
N SER A 48 -11.95 10.30 3.38
CA SER A 48 -11.83 11.67 3.90
C SER A 48 -12.10 11.76 5.42
N ASP A 49 -12.52 10.66 6.04
CA ASP A 49 -12.67 10.47 7.49
C ASP A 49 -11.34 10.24 8.22
N ILE A 50 -10.23 10.11 7.50
CA ILE A 50 -8.92 9.91 8.09
C ILE A 50 -8.46 11.21 8.77
N ASP A 51 -7.99 11.10 10.02
CA ASP A 51 -7.43 12.20 10.82
C ASP A 51 -6.04 12.65 10.33
N TYR A 52 -5.95 13.04 9.05
CA TYR A 52 -4.77 13.61 8.44
C TYR A 52 -5.17 14.80 7.55
N PRO A 53 -4.34 15.87 7.52
CA PRO A 53 -4.63 17.05 6.71
C PRO A 53 -4.62 16.73 5.21
N VAL A 54 -3.88 15.69 4.79
CA VAL A 54 -3.82 15.24 3.40
C VAL A 54 -3.99 13.73 3.33
N VAL A 55 -4.90 13.30 2.45
CA VAL A 55 -5.14 11.89 2.12
C VAL A 55 -4.64 11.62 0.70
N ALA A 56 -3.75 10.64 0.58
CA ALA A 56 -3.18 10.18 -0.68
C ALA A 56 -3.44 8.68 -0.88
N ALA A 57 -3.26 8.20 -2.11
CA ALA A 57 -3.37 6.78 -2.44
C ALA A 57 -2.15 6.31 -3.23
N SER A 58 -1.78 5.03 -3.05
CA SER A 58 -0.66 4.39 -3.74
C SER A 58 -1.06 3.00 -4.21
N CYS A 59 -1.00 2.76 -5.51
CA CYS A 59 -1.24 1.45 -6.10
C CYS A 59 0.02 0.60 -6.07
N ARG A 60 -0.08 -0.63 -5.56
CA ARG A 60 1.04 -1.56 -5.41
C ARG A 60 0.67 -2.92 -5.97
N ALA A 61 1.59 -3.57 -6.66
CA ALA A 61 1.42 -4.95 -7.08
C ALA A 61 1.53 -5.87 -5.85
N THR A 62 0.55 -6.75 -5.69
CA THR A 62 0.51 -7.82 -4.72
C THR A 62 0.48 -9.14 -5.46
N GLY A 63 1.63 -9.80 -5.44
CA GLY A 63 1.89 -11.18 -5.79
C GLY A 63 3.23 -11.50 -5.14
N GLU A 64 3.53 -12.76 -4.85
CA GLU A 64 4.69 -13.12 -4.03
C GLU A 64 6.01 -12.72 -4.71
N ARG A 65 6.44 -11.47 -4.53
CA ARG A 65 7.80 -11.22 -4.07
C ARG A 65 7.71 -11.24 -2.55
N MET A 66 7.47 -12.43 -1.99
CA MET A 66 8.05 -12.76 -0.69
C MET A 66 9.54 -12.52 -0.85
N VAL A 67 9.98 -11.33 -0.44
CA VAL A 67 11.38 -11.04 -0.19
C VAL A 67 11.83 -12.20 0.68
N GLN A 68 12.77 -13.00 0.20
CA GLN A 68 13.50 -13.94 1.04
C GLN A 68 14.21 -13.10 2.09
N ILE A 69 13.50 -12.67 3.13
CA ILE A 69 14.13 -12.37 4.40
C ILE A 69 14.58 -13.75 4.84
N ARG A 70 15.78 -14.15 4.40
CA ARG A 70 16.55 -15.15 5.11
C ARG A 70 16.53 -14.65 6.54
N VAL A 71 15.73 -15.32 7.36
CA VAL A 71 15.86 -15.28 8.80
C VAL A 71 17.36 -15.47 9.02
N MET A 72 18.07 -14.40 9.34
CA MET A 72 19.46 -14.46 9.73
C MET A 72 19.45 -15.27 11.01
N GLU A 73 19.58 -16.59 10.88
CA GLU A 73 19.85 -17.49 11.98
C GLU A 73 21.12 -16.96 12.65
N LYS A 74 20.96 -16.40 13.85
CA LYS A 74 22.08 -15.95 14.68
C LYS A 74 23.04 -17.13 14.86
N PRO A 75 24.34 -17.00 14.56
CA PRO A 75 25.28 -18.09 14.80
C PRO A 75 25.43 -18.30 16.31
N LYS A 76 25.16 -19.53 16.78
CA LYS A 76 25.50 -19.96 18.13
C LYS A 76 27.03 -20.03 18.23
N ARG A 77 27.62 -19.13 19.02
CA ARG A 77 29.03 -19.22 19.45
C ARG A 77 29.18 -20.47 20.32
N GLY A 78 29.95 -21.44 19.82
CA GLY A 78 30.56 -22.51 20.61
C GLY A 78 31.95 -22.12 21.07
#